data_AF-A0A9D4C253-F1
#
_entry.id   AF-A0A9D4C253-F1
#
_cell.length_a   1.000
_cell.length_b   1.000
_cell.length_c   1.000
_cell.angle_alpha   90.00
_cell.angle_beta   90.00
_cell.angle_gamma   90.00
#
_symmetry.space_group_name_H-M   'P 1'
#
loop_
_entity.id
_entity.type
_entity.pdbx_description
1 polymer ?
#
loop_
_entity_poly.entity_id
_entity_poly.type
_entity_poly.pdbx_seq_one_letter_code
_entity_poly.pdbx_strand_id
1 'polypeptide(L)'
;MLKREKQSMEFEDSDNVVLHRQRSYQDTAYEKLNLSAFSGVVPGPKNEVSFEDLKLEVDNVKAIYSQNAVKQSLRKALSGQAKRKMLHMKPEATLDEIMSELDDTYFKRRHYAFKISYGRTITK
;
A
#
# COMPACT_ATOMS: atom_id res chain seq x y z
N MET A 1 61.10 -50.55 14.20
CA MET A 1 59.94 -51.46 14.27
C MET A 1 58.68 -50.63 14.56
N LEU A 2 57.60 -50.92 13.82
CA LEU A 2 56.18 -50.44 13.90
C LEU A 2 55.93 -48.91 13.80
N LYS A 3 55.40 -48.36 12.69
CA LYS A 3 54.09 -48.47 11.98
C LYS A 3 52.87 -47.87 12.71
N ARG A 4 52.30 -46.79 12.11
CA ARG A 4 50.88 -46.35 11.96
C ARG A 4 50.95 -44.87 11.53
N GLU A 5 50.84 -44.45 10.26
CA GLU A 5 49.77 -44.56 9.26
C GLU A 5 48.35 -44.12 9.69
N LYS A 6 47.92 -43.03 9.04
CA LYS A 6 46.56 -42.54 8.70
C LYS A 6 45.77 -41.78 9.77
N GLN A 7 45.55 -40.49 9.52
CA GLN A 7 44.32 -40.00 8.88
C GLN A 7 44.49 -38.55 8.41
N SER A 8 44.51 -38.36 7.10
CA SER A 8 44.28 -37.07 6.47
C SER A 8 42.78 -36.80 6.50
N MET A 9 42.37 -35.65 7.00
CA MET A 9 41.06 -35.09 6.70
C MET A 9 41.32 -33.78 5.99
N GLU A 10 41.25 -33.86 4.67
CA GLU A 10 41.11 -32.71 3.79
C GLU A 10 39.71 -32.13 4.05
N PHE A 11 39.64 -30.85 4.40
CA PHE A 11 38.44 -30.05 4.16
C PHE A 11 38.88 -28.77 3.45
N GLU A 12 38.23 -28.60 2.30
CA GLU A 12 38.55 -27.68 1.22
C GLU A 12 38.56 -26.21 1.63
N ASP A 13 39.43 -25.48 0.95
CA ASP A 13 39.40 -24.04 0.78
C ASP A 13 38.00 -23.53 0.39
N SER A 14 37.55 -22.47 1.05
CA SER A 14 37.21 -21.17 0.41
C SER A 14 36.12 -20.43 1.17
N ASP A 15 36.36 -19.13 1.37
CA ASP A 15 35.38 -18.09 1.65
C ASP A 15 34.69 -18.06 3.02
N ASN A 16 35.49 -17.98 4.09
CA ASN A 16 34.99 -17.39 5.34
C ASN A 16 35.66 -16.04 5.60
N VAL A 17 35.26 -15.04 4.79
CA VAL A 17 35.65 -13.65 4.98
C VAL A 17 34.97 -13.12 6.25
N VAL A 18 35.76 -12.99 7.30
CA VAL A 18 35.40 -12.23 8.50
C VAL A 18 35.31 -10.76 8.12
N LEU A 19 34.11 -10.18 8.19
CA LEU A 19 33.96 -8.73 8.41
C LEU A 19 33.00 -8.46 9.57
N HIS A 20 33.61 -8.31 10.74
CA HIS A 20 33.17 -7.37 11.78
C HIS A 20 32.67 -6.06 11.14
N ARG A 21 31.44 -5.65 11.43
CA ARG A 21 31.14 -4.43 12.21
C ARG A 21 29.68 -4.00 12.03
N GLN A 22 29.12 -3.60 13.17
CA GLN A 22 28.09 -2.57 13.31
C GLN A 22 26.71 -2.96 12.80
N ARG A 23 26.00 -3.78 13.59
CA ARG A 23 24.57 -3.52 13.79
C ARG A 23 24.44 -2.16 14.45
N SER A 24 24.23 -1.14 13.64
CA SER A 24 23.76 0.16 14.08
C SER A 24 22.48 -0.07 14.88
N TYR A 25 22.53 0.18 16.19
CA TYR A 25 21.33 0.34 17.01
C TYR A 25 20.64 1.63 16.56
N GLN A 26 19.96 1.62 15.42
CA GLN A 26 19.22 2.78 14.92
C GLN A 26 18.22 2.46 13.79
N ASP A 27 17.56 1.31 13.82
CA ASP A 27 16.38 1.04 12.95
C ASP A 27 15.09 0.82 13.76
N THR A 28 14.95 1.48 14.90
CA THR A 28 13.63 1.80 15.49
C THR A 28 13.07 3.11 14.94
N ALA A 29 13.48 3.49 13.73
CA ALA A 29 12.99 4.67 13.05
C ALA A 29 11.68 4.33 12.34
N TYR A 30 10.56 4.49 13.05
CA TYR A 30 9.19 4.61 12.52
C TYR A 30 8.93 3.81 11.25
N GLU A 31 8.30 2.63 11.38
CA GLU A 31 7.72 1.92 10.23
C GLU A 31 6.97 2.94 9.37
N LYS A 32 7.57 3.29 8.21
CA LYS A 32 7.09 4.40 7.39
C LYS A 32 5.71 4.03 6.95
N LEU A 33 4.71 4.80 7.37
CA LEU A 33 3.33 4.61 6.95
C LEU A 33 3.27 4.55 5.43
N ASN A 34 3.04 3.35 4.89
CA ASN A 34 3.07 3.07 3.47
C ASN A 34 1.76 2.38 3.10
N LEU A 35 0.87 3.13 2.47
CA LEU A 35 -0.39 2.60 1.97
C LEU A 35 -0.16 1.88 0.65
N SER A 36 -0.97 0.86 0.38
CA SER A 36 -0.93 0.11 -0.87
C SER A 36 -1.25 1.01 -2.05
N ALA A 37 -0.60 0.77 -3.19
CA ALA A 37 -0.74 1.60 -4.38
C ALA A 37 -2.14 1.45 -5.01
N PHE A 38 -2.69 2.57 -5.50
CA PHE A 38 -3.99 2.61 -6.17
C PHE A 38 -3.99 3.58 -7.36
N SER A 39 -4.15 3.06 -8.58
CA SER A 39 -4.23 3.87 -9.80
C SER A 39 -5.62 4.34 -10.17
N GLY A 40 -6.67 3.81 -9.54
CA GLY A 40 -8.05 4.09 -9.95
C GLY A 40 -8.53 3.35 -11.20
N VAL A 41 -7.83 2.29 -11.63
CA VAL A 41 -8.27 1.39 -12.70
C VAL A 41 -8.67 0.05 -12.07
N VAL A 42 -9.76 -0.56 -12.55
CA VAL A 42 -10.19 -1.90 -12.12
C VAL A 42 -10.33 -2.81 -13.35
N PRO A 43 -9.61 -3.94 -13.42
CA PRO A 43 -8.56 -4.36 -12.49
C PRO A 43 -7.32 -3.44 -12.57
N GLY A 44 -6.65 -3.23 -11.43
CA GLY A 44 -5.43 -2.44 -11.36
C GLY A 44 -4.23 -3.18 -12.00
N PRO A 45 -3.15 -2.46 -12.34
CA PRO A 45 -1.83 -3.02 -12.58
C PRO A 45 -1.38 -4.00 -11.48
N LYS A 46 -0.40 -4.85 -11.79
CA LYS A 46 0.19 -5.78 -10.80
C LYS A 46 0.63 -5.01 -9.54
N ASN A 47 0.28 -5.54 -8.37
CA ASN A 47 0.57 -4.98 -7.03
C ASN A 47 -0.22 -3.72 -6.65
N GLU A 48 -1.34 -3.43 -7.33
CA GLU A 48 -2.27 -2.39 -6.89
C GLU A 48 -3.53 -2.99 -6.25
N VAL A 49 -4.05 -2.28 -5.24
CA VAL A 49 -5.22 -2.71 -4.46
C VAL A 49 -6.50 -2.08 -5.01
N SER A 50 -7.66 -2.62 -4.61
CA SER A 50 -8.93 -1.98 -4.90
C SER A 50 -9.13 -0.71 -4.05
N PHE A 51 -10.10 0.13 -4.42
CA PHE A 51 -10.44 1.29 -3.58
C PHE A 51 -10.99 0.87 -2.21
N GLU A 52 -11.72 -0.25 -2.15
CA GLU A 52 -12.28 -0.80 -0.90
C GLU A 52 -11.16 -1.21 0.08
N ASP A 53 -10.12 -1.87 -0.43
CA ASP A 53 -8.94 -2.25 0.36
C ASP A 53 -8.15 -1.02 0.83
N LEU A 54 -7.90 -0.05 -0.07
CA LEU A 54 -7.21 1.19 0.28
C LEU A 54 -7.97 1.96 1.38
N LYS A 55 -9.31 2.00 1.29
CA LYS A 55 -10.16 2.65 2.29
C LYS A 55 -10.02 1.98 3.65
N LEU A 56 -10.03 0.65 3.69
CA LEU A 56 -9.82 -0.12 4.92
C LEU A 56 -8.43 0.15 5.53
N GLU A 57 -7.37 0.19 4.71
CA GLU A 57 -6.03 0.54 5.19
C GLU A 57 -5.99 1.94 5.78
N VAL A 58 -6.57 2.93 5.09
CA VAL A 58 -6.66 4.32 5.58
C VAL A 58 -7.36 4.40 6.93
N ASP A 59 -8.48 3.70 7.10
CA ASP A 59 -9.23 3.72 8.36
C ASP A 59 -8.44 3.06 9.51
N ASN A 60 -7.70 1.98 9.23
CA ASN A 60 -6.83 1.34 10.22
C ASN A 60 -5.70 2.26 10.67
N VAL A 61 -5.07 2.98 9.74
CA VAL A 61 -3.91 3.84 10.06
C VAL A 61 -4.33 5.20 10.62
N LYS A 62 -5.54 5.69 10.33
CA LYS A 62 -6.10 6.92 10.92
C LYS A 62 -6.18 6.87 12.44
N ALA A 63 -6.34 5.68 13.02
CA ALA A 63 -6.38 5.49 14.47
C ALA A 63 -4.99 5.58 15.14
N ILE A 64 -3.92 5.37 14.37
CA ILE A 64 -2.55 5.22 14.88
C ILE A 64 -1.68 6.43 14.54
N TYR A 65 -1.88 7.02 13.36
CA TYR A 65 -1.05 8.08 12.81
C TYR A 65 -1.79 9.42 12.72
N SER A 66 -1.03 10.52 12.76
CA SER A 66 -1.61 11.85 12.53
C SER A 66 -2.25 11.96 11.14
N GLN A 67 -3.35 12.71 11.03
CA GLN A 67 -4.04 12.91 9.74
C GLN A 67 -3.11 13.44 8.64
N ASN A 68 -2.13 14.28 9.00
CA ASN A 68 -1.16 14.80 8.04
C ASN A 68 -0.22 13.70 7.51
N ALA A 69 0.23 12.78 8.37
CA ALA A 69 1.04 11.65 7.96
C ALA A 69 0.26 10.71 7.02
N VAL A 70 -1.00 10.40 7.38
CA VAL A 70 -1.88 9.57 6.54
C VAL A 70 -2.17 10.24 5.20
N LYS A 71 -2.45 11.55 5.20
CA LYS A 71 -2.65 12.33 3.96
C LYS A 71 -1.44 12.30 3.04
N GLN A 72 -0.23 12.46 3.58
CA GLN A 72 1.00 12.39 2.79
C GLN A 72 1.24 10.99 2.23
N SER A 73 0.98 9.94 3.01
CA SER A 73 1.10 8.55 2.56
C SER A 73 0.08 8.26 1.45
N LEU A 74 -1.18 8.67 1.64
CA LEU A 74 -2.24 8.50 0.66
C LEU A 74 -1.88 9.18 -0.67
N ARG A 75 -1.42 10.44 -0.65
CA ARG A 75 -0.99 11.13 -1.88
C ARG A 75 0.15 10.42 -2.62
N LYS A 76 1.00 9.67 -1.93
CA LYS A 76 2.07 8.86 -2.54
C LYS A 76 1.54 7.54 -3.12
N ALA A 77 0.58 6.91 -2.43
CA ALA A 77 -0.05 5.67 -2.87
C ALA A 77 -0.93 5.85 -4.13
N LEU A 78 -1.50 7.05 -4.32
CA LEU A 78 -2.30 7.35 -5.51
C LEU A 78 -1.44 7.52 -6.75
N SER A 79 -1.77 6.76 -7.80
CA SER A 79 -1.13 6.82 -9.12
C SER A 79 -2.19 6.99 -10.23
N GLY A 80 -1.76 7.06 -11.49
CA GLY A 80 -2.67 6.95 -12.64
C GLY A 80 -3.89 7.88 -12.65
N GLN A 81 -5.08 7.29 -12.80
CA GLN A 81 -6.36 8.00 -12.84
C GLN A 81 -6.73 8.60 -11.48
N ALA A 82 -6.46 7.89 -10.39
CA ALA A 82 -6.74 8.36 -9.04
C ALA A 82 -5.94 9.62 -8.72
N LYS A 83 -4.64 9.63 -9.04
CA LYS A 83 -3.80 10.83 -8.88
C LYS A 83 -4.29 12.00 -9.74
N ARG A 84 -4.69 11.74 -10.99
CA ARG A 84 -5.26 12.78 -11.87
C ARG A 84 -6.54 13.38 -11.31
N LYS A 85 -7.40 12.57 -10.68
CA LYS A 85 -8.62 13.07 -10.02
C LYS A 85 -8.31 14.02 -8.87
N MET A 86 -7.23 13.76 -8.13
CA MET A 86 -6.79 14.63 -7.04
C MET A 86 -6.17 15.96 -7.50
N LEU A 87 -5.79 16.12 -8.77
CA LEU A 87 -5.21 17.39 -9.26
C LEU A 87 -6.19 18.57 -9.17
N HIS A 88 -7.49 18.29 -9.19
CA HIS A 88 -8.53 19.32 -9.07
C HIS A 88 -8.82 19.71 -7.61
N MET A 89 -8.27 18.98 -6.64
CA MET A 89 -8.45 19.29 -5.23
C MET A 89 -7.45 20.35 -4.78
N LYS A 90 -7.89 21.18 -3.83
CA LYS A 90 -7.02 22.18 -3.18
C LYS A 90 -5.85 21.49 -2.46
N PRO A 91 -4.63 22.05 -2.48
CA PRO A 91 -3.49 21.50 -1.74
C PRO A 91 -3.76 21.31 -0.25
N GLU A 92 -4.62 22.15 0.32
CA GLU A 92 -5.03 22.18 1.73
C GLU A 92 -6.12 21.17 2.06
N ALA A 93 -6.67 20.45 1.06
CA ALA A 93 -7.72 19.46 1.26
C ALA A 93 -7.37 18.50 2.40
N THR A 94 -8.36 18.29 3.26
CA THR A 94 -8.30 17.37 4.39
C THR A 94 -8.28 15.92 3.91
N LEU A 95 -7.86 15.02 4.79
CA LEU A 95 -7.87 13.59 4.48
C LEU A 95 -9.29 13.09 4.18
N ASP A 96 -10.29 13.59 4.90
CA ASP A 96 -11.69 13.17 4.72
C ASP A 96 -12.29 13.70 3.42
N GLU A 97 -11.97 14.93 3.00
CA GLU A 97 -12.36 15.44 1.68
C GLU A 97 -11.74 14.60 0.54
N ILE A 98 -10.47 14.22 0.68
CA ILE A 98 -9.79 13.35 -0.30
C ILE A 98 -10.46 11.99 -0.39
N MET A 99 -10.75 11.37 0.76
CA MET A 99 -11.42 10.07 0.81
C MET A 99 -12.85 10.14 0.27
N SER A 100 -13.58 11.23 0.55
CA SER A 100 -14.94 11.44 0.03
C SER A 100 -14.95 11.58 -1.50
N GLU A 101 -14.00 12.31 -2.09
CA GLU A 101 -13.92 12.47 -3.55
C GLU A 101 -13.58 11.14 -4.25
N LEU A 102 -12.69 10.34 -3.64
CA LEU A 102 -12.36 9.01 -4.16
C LEU A 102 -13.55 8.05 -4.02
N ASP A 103 -14.30 8.10 -2.90
CA ASP A 103 -15.50 7.29 -2.69
C ASP A 103 -16.59 7.64 -3.72
N ASP A 104 -16.81 8.93 -3.97
CA ASP A 104 -17.76 9.40 -4.98
C ASP A 104 -17.35 8.96 -6.40
N THR A 105 -16.05 8.92 -6.69
CA THR A 105 -15.53 8.53 -8.00
C THR A 105 -15.59 7.03 -8.23
N TYR A 106 -15.16 6.23 -7.25
CA TYR A 106 -14.86 4.81 -7.41
C TYR A 106 -15.89 3.88 -6.75
N PHE A 107 -16.66 4.37 -5.77
CA PHE A 107 -17.70 3.60 -5.08
C PHE A 107 -19.11 3.95 -5.57
N LYS A 108 -19.46 5.25 -5.68
CA LYS A 108 -20.83 5.67 -6.07
C LYS A 108 -21.23 5.31 -7.51
N ARG A 109 -20.30 5.00 -8.41
CA ARG A 109 -20.62 4.56 -9.79
C ARG A 109 -21.19 3.13 -9.88
N ARG A 110 -21.16 2.32 -8.81
CA ARG A 110 -21.92 1.05 -8.77
C ARG A 110 -23.40 1.23 -8.43
N HIS A 111 -23.83 2.37 -7.88
CA HIS A 111 -25.22 2.57 -7.44
C HIS A 111 -26.09 3.42 -8.37
N TYR A 112 -25.51 4.11 -9.36
CA TYR A 112 -26.30 4.86 -10.37
C TYR A 112 -26.63 4.05 -11.64
N ALA A 113 -26.33 2.76 -11.67
CA ALA A 113 -26.72 1.86 -12.78
C ALA A 113 -28.07 1.13 -12.54
N PHE A 114 -28.82 1.45 -11.48
CA PHE A 114 -30.12 0.82 -11.17
C PHE A 114 -31.30 1.80 -11.05
N LYS A 115 -31.23 2.96 -11.69
CA LYS A 115 -32.44 3.78 -11.93
C LYS A 115 -32.68 3.96 -13.42
N ILE A 116 -33.03 2.87 -14.08
CA ILE A 116 -33.71 2.92 -15.39
C ILE A 116 -34.99 2.09 -15.28
N SER A 117 -36.09 2.84 -15.13
CA SER A 117 -37.41 2.58 -15.71
C SER A 117 -38.23 1.37 -15.25
N TYR A 118 -39.01 1.54 -14.18
CA TYR A 118 -40.40 1.05 -14.20
C TYR A 118 -41.35 2.25 -14.17
N GLY A 119 -41.50 2.89 -15.32
CA GLY A 119 -42.70 3.65 -15.60
C GLY A 119 -43.88 2.67 -15.72
N ARG A 120 -44.57 2.42 -14.61
CA ARG A 120 -45.97 2.02 -14.60
C ARG A 120 -46.68 2.78 -13.49
N THR A 121 -47.40 3.81 -13.91
CA THR A 121 -48.44 4.52 -13.19
C THR A 121 -49.36 3.51 -12.50
N ILE A 122 -49.44 3.57 -11.17
CA ILE A 122 -50.55 2.96 -10.42
C ILE A 122 -51.65 4.02 -10.40
N THR A 123 -52.64 3.87 -11.29
CA THR A 123 -53.90 4.61 -11.23
C THR A 123 -54.71 4.09 -10.05
N LYS A 124 -55.31 5.01 -9.29
CA LYS A 124 -56.19 4.75 -8.14
C LYS A 124 -57.40 3.89 -8.51
#